data_AF-A0A2D6XFT8-F1
#
_entry.id   AF-A0A2D6XFT8-F1
#
_cell.length_a   1.000
_cell.length_b   1.000
_cell.length_c   1.000
_cell.angle_alpha   90.00
_cell.angle_beta   90.00
_cell.angle_gamma   90.00
#
_symmetry.space_group_name_H-M   'P 1'
#
loop_
_entity.id
_entity.type
_entity.pdbx_description
1 polymer ?
#
loop_
_entity_poly.entity_id
_entity_poly.type
_entity_poly.pdbx_seq_one_letter_code
_entity_poly.pdbx_strand_id
1 'polypeptide(L)'
;MNSLLRRKAYQITRKVRELGGNASVSSTGRENSVIFHNDESVALLSISEKTDGFEAYIVDVHKWMWAESEGFSRNDIVKKLRGDIFLKIKVEDLPMSLL
;
A
#
# COMPACT_ATOMS: atom_id res chain seq x y z
N MET A 1 2.38 3.60 14.82
CA MET A 1 1.25 3.27 13.93
C MET A 1 -0.04 3.62 14.66
N ASN A 2 -0.88 4.44 14.04
CA ASN A 2 -2.19 4.85 14.56
C ASN A 2 -3.11 3.64 14.86
N SER A 3 -3.90 3.69 15.93
CA SER A 3 -4.78 2.60 16.37
C SER A 3 -5.86 2.23 15.36
N LEU A 4 -6.41 3.23 14.65
CA LEU A 4 -7.41 3.05 13.59
C LEU A 4 -6.78 2.30 12.40
N LEU A 5 -5.57 2.71 12.00
CA LEU A 5 -4.82 2.05 10.93
C LEU A 5 -4.45 0.61 11.30
N ARG A 6 -4.01 0.37 12.54
CA ARG A 6 -3.74 -0.97 13.05
C ARG A 6 -4.97 -1.87 12.96
N ARG A 7 -6.13 -1.37 13.38
CA ARG A 7 -7.39 -2.11 13.33
C ARG A 7 -7.80 -2.44 11.89
N LYS A 8 -7.73 -1.46 10.99
CA LYS A 8 -8.08 -1.66 9.58
C LYS A 8 -7.11 -2.62 8.90
N ALA A 9 -5.81 -2.51 9.18
CA ALA A 9 -4.81 -3.41 8.63
C ALA A 9 -5.03 -4.85 9.09
N TYR A 10 -5.34 -5.05 10.38
CA TYR A 10 -5.73 -6.36 10.89
C TYR A 10 -6.95 -6.95 10.17
N GLN A 11 -7.99 -6.14 9.90
CA GLN A 11 -9.17 -6.58 9.16
C GLN A 11 -8.84 -7.02 7.73
N ILE A 12 -8.00 -6.26 7.03
CA ILE A 12 -7.55 -6.59 5.66
C ILE A 12 -6.75 -7.89 5.68
N THR A 13 -5.72 -8.02 6.52
CA THR A 13 -4.91 -9.24 6.59
C THR A 13 -5.73 -10.47 6.95
N ARG A 14 -6.70 -10.32 7.87
CA ARG A 14 -7.63 -11.41 8.19
C ARG A 14 -8.45 -11.79 6.95
N LYS A 15 -8.97 -10.81 6.20
CA LYS A 15 -9.78 -11.08 5.00
C LYS A 15 -8.97 -11.76 3.89
N VAL A 16 -7.72 -11.35 3.68
CA VAL A 16 -6.79 -12.02 2.74
C VAL A 16 -6.64 -13.50 3.11
N ARG A 17 -6.41 -13.81 4.40
CA ARG A 17 -6.32 -15.20 4.87
C ARG A 17 -7.60 -16.00 4.70
N GLU A 18 -8.76 -15.39 4.97
CA GLU A 18 -10.07 -16.02 4.75
C GLU A 18 -10.32 -16.36 3.27
N LEU A 19 -9.69 -15.63 2.35
CA LEU A 19 -9.76 -15.84 0.90
C LEU A 19 -8.68 -16.80 0.38
N GLY A 20 -7.83 -17.35 1.26
CA GLY A 20 -6.77 -18.30 0.90
C GLY A 20 -5.42 -17.68 0.56
N GLY A 21 -5.29 -16.35 0.63
CA GLY A 21 -4.03 -15.64 0.40
C GLY A 21 -3.17 -15.47 1.66
N ASN A 22 -1.98 -14.91 1.49
CA ASN A 22 -1.12 -14.49 2.58
C ASN A 22 -0.61 -13.07 2.34
N ALA A 23 -0.71 -12.20 3.35
CA ALA A 23 -0.16 -10.85 3.29
C ALA A 23 0.47 -10.48 4.63
N SER A 24 1.67 -9.95 4.56
CA SER A 24 2.39 -9.36 5.68
C SER A 24 2.12 -7.86 5.74
N VAL A 25 2.19 -7.28 6.93
CA VAL A 25 2.03 -5.84 7.15
C VAL A 25 3.32 -5.27 7.73
N SER A 26 3.79 -4.17 7.16
CA SER A 26 4.99 -3.46 7.61
C SER A 26 4.71 -1.97 7.78
N SER A 27 5.38 -1.35 8.75
CA SER A 27 5.30 0.10 8.95
C SER A 27 6.07 0.83 7.85
N THR A 28 5.54 1.95 7.40
CA THR A 28 6.26 2.87 6.50
C THR A 28 7.23 3.80 7.25
N GLY A 29 7.30 3.70 8.58
CA GLY A 29 7.97 4.69 9.44
C GLY A 29 7.11 5.93 9.72
N ARG A 30 5.98 6.11 9.01
CA ARG A 30 4.98 7.14 9.29
C ARG A 30 3.82 6.56 10.09
N GLU A 31 3.23 7.37 10.97
CA GLU A 31 2.15 6.92 11.85
C GLU A 31 0.85 6.58 11.11
N ASN A 32 0.64 7.23 9.96
CA ASN A 32 -0.60 7.21 9.19
C ASN A 32 -0.53 6.33 7.93
N SER A 33 0.50 5.50 7.77
CA SER A 33 0.58 4.59 6.62
C SER A 33 1.27 3.26 6.91
N VAL A 34 0.79 2.20 6.27
CA VAL A 34 1.34 0.83 6.32
C VAL A 34 1.44 0.25 4.92
N ILE A 35 2.39 -0.67 4.76
CA ILE A 35 2.57 -1.45 3.53
C ILE A 35 2.08 -2.87 3.78
N PHE A 36 1.26 -3.37 2.87
CA PHE A 36 0.96 -4.79 2.71
C PHE A 36 1.88 -5.35 1.65
N HIS A 37 2.38 -6.55 1.86
CA HIS A 37 3.15 -7.25 0.85
C HIS A 37 2.99 -8.76 0.96
N ASN A 38 3.13 -9.41 -0.18
CA ASN A 38 3.35 -10.84 -0.31
C ASN A 38 4.46 -11.06 -1.36
N ASP A 39 4.63 -12.30 -1.81
CA ASP A 39 5.69 -12.62 -2.78
C ASP A 39 5.46 -11.99 -4.17
N GLU A 40 4.24 -11.56 -4.48
CA GLU A 40 3.82 -11.10 -5.82
C GLU A 40 3.42 -9.63 -5.87
N SER A 41 2.97 -9.05 -4.76
CA SER A 41 2.26 -7.77 -4.72
C SER A 41 2.66 -6.92 -3.52
N VAL A 42 2.69 -5.61 -3.75
CA VAL A 42 2.92 -4.60 -2.71
C VAL A 42 1.79 -3.58 -2.78
N ALA A 43 1.20 -3.26 -1.63
CA ALA A 43 0.13 -2.28 -1.54
C ALA A 43 0.33 -1.34 -0.34
N LEU A 44 -0.13 -0.11 -0.47
CA LEU A 44 -0.07 0.93 0.56
C LEU A 44 -1.48 1.24 1.06
N LEU A 45 -1.64 1.32 2.38
CA LEU A 45 -2.83 1.88 3.03
C LEU A 45 -2.43 3.07 3.87
N SER A 46 -3.12 4.20 3.71
CA SER A 46 -2.89 5.42 4.47
C SER A 46 -4.18 6.06 4.96
N ILE A 47 -4.11 6.81 6.06
CA ILE A 47 -5.19 7.72 6.48
C ILE A 47 -5.01 9.04 5.73
N SER A 48 -6.03 9.44 4.97
CA SER A 48 -6.10 10.71 4.26
C SER A 48 -6.47 11.83 5.22
N GLU A 49 -5.60 12.83 5.31
CA GLU A 49 -5.84 14.06 6.08
C GLU A 49 -6.97 14.92 5.48
N LYS A 50 -7.33 14.71 4.20
CA LYS A 50 -8.33 15.53 3.49
C LYS A 50 -9.76 15.02 3.66
N THR A 51 -9.92 13.71 3.83
CA THR A 51 -11.23 13.04 3.78
C THR A 51 -11.57 12.31 5.08
N ASP A 52 -10.69 12.41 6.09
CA ASP A 52 -10.79 11.67 7.36
C ASP A 52 -11.04 10.16 7.17
N GLY A 53 -10.47 9.60 6.09
CA GLY A 53 -10.78 8.28 5.58
C GLY A 53 -9.55 7.54 5.08
N PHE A 54 -9.71 6.28 4.70
CA PHE A 54 -8.61 5.47 4.19
C PHE A 54 -8.40 5.66 2.69
N GLU A 55 -7.14 5.68 2.27
CA GLU A 55 -6.73 5.54 0.87
C GLU A 55 -5.87 4.29 0.71
N ALA A 56 -6.10 3.58 -0.38
CA ALA A 56 -5.39 2.37 -0.74
C ALA A 56 -4.77 2.51 -2.13
N TYR A 57 -3.57 1.97 -2.30
CA TYR A 57 -2.84 1.97 -3.56
C TYR A 57 -2.16 0.62 -3.77
N ILE A 58 -2.18 0.10 -4.99
CA ILE A 58 -1.25 -0.96 -5.43
C ILE A 58 0.01 -0.27 -5.93
N VAL A 59 1.18 -0.81 -5.56
CA VAL A 59 2.47 -0.33 -6.01
C VAL A 59 2.93 -1.16 -7.20
N ASP A 60 3.12 -0.53 -8.34
CA ASP A 60 3.77 -1.15 -9.50
C ASP A 60 5.28 -1.23 -9.21
N VAL A 61 5.72 -2.38 -8.69
CA VAL A 61 7.12 -2.62 -8.30
C VAL A 61 8.04 -2.56 -9.51
N HIS A 62 7.59 -2.99 -10.69
CA HIS A 62 8.40 -2.93 -11.90
C HIS A 62 8.69 -1.49 -12.32
N LYS A 63 7.67 -0.63 -12.33
CA LYS A 63 7.87 0.80 -12.60
C LYS A 63 8.66 1.49 -11.50
N TRP A 64 8.50 1.09 -10.24
CA TRP A 64 9.34 1.58 -9.16
C TRP A 64 10.82 1.27 -9.40
N MET A 65 11.16 0.01 -9.67
CA MET A 65 12.54 -0.42 -9.94
C MET A 65 13.11 0.25 -11.19
N TRP A 66 12.31 0.37 -12.24
CA TRP A 66 12.70 1.11 -13.45
C TRP A 66 13.07 2.57 -13.09
N ALA A 67 12.21 3.27 -12.36
CA ALA A 67 12.49 4.65 -11.96
C ALA A 67 13.76 4.78 -11.09
N GLU A 68 13.99 3.84 -10.16
CA GLU A 68 15.26 3.81 -9.40
C GLU A 68 16.47 3.58 -10.33
N SER A 69 16.34 2.74 -11.36
CA SER A 69 17.40 2.48 -12.34
C SER A 69 17.71 3.69 -13.24
N GLU A 70 16.72 4.53 -13.51
CA GLU A 70 16.87 5.81 -14.22
C GLU A 70 17.44 6.93 -13.32
N GLY A 71 17.78 6.61 -12.06
CA GLY A 71 18.38 7.53 -11.11
C GLY A 71 17.39 8.39 -10.33
N PHE A 72 16.09 8.11 -10.38
CA PHE A 72 15.11 8.81 -9.53
C PHE A 72 15.29 8.39 -8.08
N SER A 73 15.37 9.39 -7.18
CA SER A 73 15.28 9.11 -5.75
C SER A 73 13.86 8.66 -5.38
N ARG A 74 13.71 7.94 -4.26
CA ARG A 74 12.38 7.57 -3.73
C ARG A 74 11.45 8.78 -3.56
N ASN A 75 12.00 9.93 -3.19
CA ASN A 75 11.23 11.17 -3.07
C ASN A 75 10.79 11.71 -4.43
N ASP A 76 11.65 11.60 -5.45
CA ASP A 76 11.28 11.97 -6.82
C ASP A 76 10.21 11.05 -7.38
N ILE A 77 10.29 9.74 -7.12
CA ILE A 77 9.27 8.76 -7.50
C ILE A 77 7.90 9.16 -6.92
N VAL A 78 7.83 9.42 -5.62
CA VAL A 78 6.58 9.81 -4.95
C VAL A 78 6.07 11.19 -5.38
N LYS A 79 6.93 12.09 -5.84
CA LYS A 79 6.52 13.45 -6.27
C LYS A 79 6.15 13.53 -7.75
N LYS A 80 6.90 12.86 -8.61
CA LYS A 80 6.84 13.00 -10.07
C LYS A 80 6.11 11.85 -10.75
N LEU A 81 6.23 10.63 -10.21
CA LEU A 81 5.73 9.40 -10.83
C LEU A 81 4.62 8.74 -10.01
N ARG A 82 4.03 9.47 -9.04
CA ARG A 82 3.02 8.91 -8.15
C ARG A 82 1.85 8.29 -8.89
N GLY A 83 1.33 8.98 -9.91
CA GLY A 83 0.18 8.51 -10.68
C GLY A 83 0.46 7.23 -11.47
N ASP A 84 1.71 7.01 -11.86
CA ASP A 84 2.11 5.87 -12.68
C ASP A 84 2.46 4.63 -11.85
N ILE A 85 2.98 4.85 -10.64
CA ILE A 85 3.49 3.81 -9.74
C ILE A 85 2.50 3.44 -8.64
N PHE A 86 1.74 4.39 -8.12
CA PHE A 86 0.74 4.15 -7.08
C PHE A 86 -0.66 4.17 -7.68
N LEU A 87 -1.13 2.98 -8.03
CA LEU A 87 -2.44 2.80 -8.64
C LEU A 87 -3.50 2.83 -7.54
N LYS A 88 -4.30 3.89 -7.50
CA LYS A 88 -5.35 4.06 -6.49
C LYS A 88 -6.42 2.99 -6.66
N ILE A 89 -6.73 2.30 -5.56
CA ILE A 89 -7.80 1.31 -5.49
C ILE A 89 -8.76 1.64 -4.37
N LYS A 90 -9.93 0.99 -4.36
CA LYS A 90 -10.81 1.06 -3.19
C LYS A 90 -10.23 0.19 -2.09
N VAL A 91 -10.46 0.62 -0.85
CA VAL A 91 -9.95 -0.08 0.33
C VAL A 91 -10.62 -1.45 0.48
N GLU A 92 -11.85 -1.60 0.00
CA GLU A 92 -12.58 -2.87 -0.01
C GLU A 92 -11.99 -3.90 -0.97
N ASP A 93 -11.32 -3.44 -2.04
CA ASP A 93 -10.73 -4.28 -3.09
C ASP A 93 -9.29 -4.71 -2.74
N LEU A 94 -8.69 -4.09 -1.72
CA LEU A 94 -7.32 -4.36 -1.28
C LEU A 94 -7.07 -5.83 -0.92
N PRO A 95 -7.97 -6.56 -0.22
CA PRO A 95 -7.76 -7.98 0.04
C PRO A 95 -7.66 -8.83 -1.23
N MET A 96 -8.47 -8.55 -2.24
CA MET A 96 -8.44 -9.26 -3.53
C MET A 96 -7.15 -9.00 -4.31
N SER A 97 -6.57 -7.81 -4.12
CA SER A 97 -5.32 -7.40 -4.76
C SER A 97 -4.07 -8.00 -4.09
N LEU A 98 -4.25 -8.76 -3.01
CA LEU A 98 -3.22 -9.37 -2.18
C LEU A 98 -3.39 -10.91 -2.06
N LEU A 99 -4.23 -11.48 -2.92
CA LEU A 99 -4.35 -12.93 -3.11
C LEU A 99 -3.26 -13.40 -4.07
#